data_AF-A0A1I7RY76-F1
#
_entry.id   AF-A0A1I7RY76-F1
#
_cell.length_a   1.000
_cell.length_b   1.000
_cell.length_c   1.000
_cell.angle_alpha   90.00
_cell.angle_beta   90.00
_cell.angle_gamma   90.00
#
_symmetry.space_group_name_H-M   'P 1'
#
loop_
_entity.id
_entity.type
_entity.pdbx_description
1 polymer ?
#
loop_
_entity_poly.entity_id
_entity_poly.type
_entity_poly.pdbx_seq_one_letter_code
_entity_poly.pdbx_strand_id
1 'polypeptide(L)'
;MERVSRHVDIGIRAAGSLPEESGASARRRGPPGCWASCGRIQWSGGQIPNLVVDIQSMGQRIVVSDVNESIHFLRYKKHDNQLVVFADETVPRYVTSTCILDYDTVAIADKFGSIAIVRLPKDVIEEVQEDPTGVKALWDRGNLNGASQKVEYLANFYVGDMVTTLQKTSLVPGADDALLYTTIGGGVGMLVPFLSRDEFEFFQTIEMHMRVEFPPLCGRDHLAYRSYYAPVKSVVDGDLCEQFSMLCAEKQREIAHAFDRPAAFILRKLEDLRTRHAF
;
A
#
# COMPACT_ATOMS: atom_id res chain seq x y z
N MET A 1 -16.69 -1.38 -30.11
CA MET A 1 -15.72 -0.44 -29.52
C MET A 1 -15.83 -0.58 -28.00
N GLU A 2 -15.13 -1.56 -27.44
CA GLU A 2 -15.05 -1.79 -26.00
C GLU A 2 -14.35 -0.60 -25.35
N ARG A 3 -15.05 0.09 -24.45
CA ARG A 3 -14.45 1.07 -23.56
C ARG A 3 -13.66 0.30 -22.51
N VAL A 4 -12.33 0.36 -22.61
CA VAL A 4 -11.43 -0.03 -21.52
C VAL A 4 -11.71 0.94 -20.37
N SER A 5 -12.32 0.45 -19.29
CA SER A 5 -12.55 1.21 -18.07
C SER A 5 -11.19 1.43 -17.39
N ARG A 6 -10.60 2.61 -17.59
CA ARG A 6 -9.41 3.05 -16.85
C ARG A 6 -9.90 3.56 -15.51
N HIS A 7 -9.43 2.95 -14.42
CA HIS A 7 -9.73 3.38 -13.06
C HIS A 7 -8.48 4.05 -12.51
N VAL A 8 -8.57 5.32 -12.12
CA VAL A 8 -7.53 6.13 -11.49
C VAL A 8 -7.99 6.40 -10.07
N ASP A 9 -7.70 5.47 -9.15
CA ASP A 9 -7.96 5.66 -7.72
C ASP A 9 -6.83 6.48 -7.08
N ILE A 10 -7.10 7.72 -6.68
CA ILE A 10 -6.07 8.72 -6.34
C ILE A 10 -5.81 8.79 -4.82
N GLY A 11 -4.53 8.83 -4.41
CA GLY A 11 -4.16 9.46 -3.13
C GLY A 11 -3.73 8.55 -1.99
N ILE A 12 -2.42 8.48 -1.66
CA ILE A 12 -1.95 8.17 -0.29
C ILE A 12 -1.02 9.28 0.20
N ARG A 13 -1.12 9.65 1.47
CA ARG A 13 -0.26 10.66 2.10
C ARG A 13 1.21 10.20 2.17
N ALA A 14 2.10 10.84 1.42
CA ALA A 14 3.55 10.60 1.49
C ALA A 14 4.16 11.14 2.80
N ALA A 15 5.17 10.45 3.32
CA ALA A 15 6.02 10.92 4.41
C ALA A 15 7.46 11.08 3.90
N GLY A 16 7.96 12.31 3.96
CA GLY A 16 9.35 12.80 3.90
C GLY A 16 10.44 11.94 3.23
N SER A 17 11.00 12.47 2.14
CA SER A 17 12.20 11.97 1.45
C SER A 17 13.51 12.56 2.02
N LEU A 18 14.56 11.73 2.11
CA LEU A 18 15.98 12.09 2.27
C LEU A 18 16.87 11.09 1.47
N PRO A 19 18.14 11.41 1.15
CA PRO A 19 18.72 11.24 -0.19
C PRO A 19 19.29 9.84 -0.52
N GLU A 20 19.34 9.57 -1.83
CA GLU A 20 19.92 8.37 -2.47
C GLU A 20 21.44 8.25 -2.27
N GLU A 21 21.91 7.03 -1.96
CA GLU A 21 23.27 6.60 -2.23
C GLU A 21 23.29 5.60 -3.40
N SER A 22 23.98 5.98 -4.46
CA SER A 22 24.24 5.17 -5.64
C SER A 22 25.44 4.26 -5.40
N GLY A 23 25.26 2.96 -5.61
CA GLY A 23 26.32 1.96 -5.45
C GLY A 23 26.08 0.75 -6.33
N ALA A 24 26.44 0.86 -7.62
CA ALA A 24 26.47 -0.27 -8.53
C ALA A 24 27.56 -1.28 -8.09
N SER A 25 27.16 -2.46 -7.61
CA SER A 25 28.08 -3.56 -7.29
C SER A 25 27.95 -4.68 -8.32
N ALA A 26 29.04 -4.91 -9.04
CA ALA A 26 29.17 -5.90 -10.10
C ALA A 26 29.00 -7.35 -9.58
N ARG A 27 28.12 -8.12 -10.23
CA ARG A 27 27.92 -9.56 -9.97
C ARG A 27 29.19 -10.34 -10.32
N ARG A 28 29.99 -10.72 -9.32
CA ARG A 28 31.02 -11.75 -9.47
C ARG A 28 30.36 -13.12 -9.41
N ARG A 29 30.38 -13.87 -10.52
CA ARG A 29 30.00 -15.29 -10.55
C ARG A 29 31.04 -16.08 -9.77
N GLY A 30 30.67 -16.59 -8.59
CA GLY A 30 31.47 -17.57 -7.86
C GLY A 30 31.47 -18.94 -8.55
N PRO A 31 32.46 -19.80 -8.27
CA PRO A 31 32.61 -21.10 -8.92
C PRO A 31 31.47 -22.08 -8.55
N PRO A 32 31.15 -23.04 -9.43
CA PRO A 32 30.08 -24.01 -9.20
C PRO A 32 30.55 -25.06 -8.18
N GLY A 33 30.06 -24.98 -6.94
CA GLY A 33 30.38 -26.00 -5.93
C GLY A 33 30.00 -25.73 -4.48
N CYS A 34 29.64 -24.52 -4.07
CA CYS A 34 29.42 -24.18 -2.64
C CYS A 34 27.96 -24.16 -2.17
N TRP A 35 27.05 -24.94 -2.76
CA TRP A 35 25.65 -24.99 -2.31
C TRP A 35 25.35 -26.09 -1.28
N ALA A 36 26.33 -26.95 -0.95
CA ALA A 36 26.12 -28.12 -0.09
C ALA A 36 26.39 -27.90 1.41
N SER A 37 26.92 -26.74 1.81
CA SER A 37 27.23 -26.44 3.23
C SER A 37 26.46 -25.24 3.80
N CYS A 38 25.50 -24.68 3.06
CA CYS A 38 24.58 -23.72 3.65
C CYS A 38 23.65 -24.47 4.59
N GLY A 39 24.02 -24.54 5.87
CA GLY A 39 23.20 -25.15 6.91
C GLY A 39 21.77 -24.64 6.81
N ARG A 40 20.80 -25.54 6.99
CA ARG A 40 19.38 -25.20 6.93
C ARG A 40 19.13 -23.99 7.85
N ILE A 41 18.68 -22.88 7.28
CA ILE A 41 18.34 -21.68 8.05
C ILE A 41 17.31 -22.10 9.10
N GLN A 42 17.64 -21.84 10.36
CA GLN A 42 16.77 -22.16 11.48
C GLN A 42 15.78 -21.01 11.67
N TRP A 43 14.51 -21.36 11.85
CA TRP A 43 13.45 -20.44 12.22
C TRP A 43 13.37 -20.39 13.74
N SER A 44 13.43 -19.22 14.34
CA SER A 44 13.10 -19.04 15.75
C SER A 44 12.24 -17.79 15.95
N GLY A 45 11.45 -17.74 17.01
CA GLY A 45 10.56 -16.60 17.26
C GLY A 45 9.27 -16.57 16.42
N GLY A 46 8.56 -17.70 16.31
CA GLY A 46 7.25 -17.79 15.66
C GLY A 46 7.33 -18.30 14.22
N GLN A 47 6.53 -19.32 13.90
CA GLN A 47 6.42 -19.85 12.54
C GLN A 47 5.49 -18.95 11.72
N ILE A 48 5.78 -18.78 10.43
CA ILE A 48 4.79 -18.23 9.50
C ILE A 48 3.55 -19.14 9.58
N PRO A 49 2.35 -18.60 9.86
CA PRO A 49 1.24 -19.41 10.33
C PRO A 49 0.75 -20.44 9.30
N ASN A 50 0.67 -20.06 8.03
CA ASN A 50 0.05 -20.88 7.00
C ASN A 50 0.98 -21.09 5.80
N LEU A 51 0.76 -20.35 4.71
CA LEU A 51 1.46 -20.54 3.44
C LEU A 51 2.03 -19.20 2.99
N VAL A 52 3.34 -19.20 2.71
CA VAL A 52 4.02 -18.05 2.12
C VAL A 52 3.58 -17.88 0.66
N VAL A 53 3.04 -16.71 0.33
CA VAL A 53 2.61 -16.34 -1.03
C VAL A 53 3.60 -15.43 -1.74
N ASP A 54 4.31 -14.58 -1.00
CA ASP A 54 5.30 -13.64 -1.54
C ASP A 54 6.39 -13.37 -0.50
N ILE A 55 7.60 -13.04 -0.97
CA ILE A 55 8.73 -12.65 -0.12
C ILE A 55 9.44 -11.48 -0.79
N GLN A 56 9.47 -10.34 -0.10
CA GLN A 56 10.23 -9.16 -0.53
C GLN A 56 11.28 -8.80 0.52
N SER A 57 12.35 -8.14 0.10
CA SER A 57 13.42 -7.76 1.02
C SER A 57 13.98 -6.40 0.68
N MET A 58 14.26 -5.60 1.70
CA MET A 58 14.96 -4.33 1.59
C MET A 58 16.01 -4.25 2.70
N GLY A 59 17.29 -4.20 2.30
CA GLY A 59 18.40 -4.25 3.25
C GLY A 59 18.42 -5.54 4.08
N GLN A 60 18.32 -5.43 5.40
CA GLN A 60 18.33 -6.56 6.34
C GLN A 60 16.93 -7.04 6.74
N ARG A 61 15.88 -6.32 6.29
CA ARG A 61 14.49 -6.66 6.56
C ARG A 61 13.92 -7.48 5.42
N ILE A 62 13.14 -8.46 5.80
CA ILE A 62 12.43 -9.36 4.91
C ILE A 62 10.94 -9.23 5.26
N VAL A 63 10.12 -8.98 4.26
CA VAL A 63 8.67 -8.96 4.38
C VAL A 63 8.17 -10.26 3.78
N VAL A 64 7.52 -11.08 4.60
CA VAL A 64 6.93 -12.34 4.19
C VAL A 64 5.42 -12.18 4.20
N SER A 65 4.80 -12.52 3.08
CA SER A 65 3.35 -12.45 2.91
C SER A 65 2.77 -13.84 3.08
N ASP A 66 1.79 -13.97 3.97
CA ASP A 66 1.03 -15.17 4.23
C ASP A 66 -0.30 -15.16 3.45
N VAL A 67 -0.81 -16.35 3.14
CA VAL A 67 -2.04 -16.55 2.37
C VAL A 67 -3.32 -16.05 3.06
N ASN A 68 -3.34 -15.93 4.39
CA ASN A 68 -4.49 -15.47 5.18
C ASN A 68 -4.11 -14.62 6.41
N GLU A 69 -2.87 -14.67 6.90
CA GLU A 69 -2.41 -13.88 8.06
C GLU A 69 -1.66 -12.58 7.66
N SER A 70 -1.97 -12.03 6.49
CA SER A 70 -1.39 -10.79 5.98
C SER A 70 0.14 -10.84 5.83
N ILE A 71 0.88 -9.87 6.41
CA ILE A 71 2.33 -9.78 6.29
C ILE A 71 3.03 -9.89 7.64
N HIS A 72 4.24 -10.44 7.58
CA HIS A 72 5.16 -10.57 8.70
C HIS A 72 6.50 -9.92 8.35
N PHE A 73 7.02 -9.11 9.27
CA PHE A 73 8.35 -8.51 9.16
C PHE A 73 9.37 -9.38 9.90
N LEU A 74 10.39 -9.79 9.16
CA LEU A 74 11.46 -10.66 9.61
C LEU A 74 12.80 -9.94 9.51
N ARG A 75 13.70 -10.27 10.43
CA ARG A 75 15.11 -9.88 10.37
C ARG A 75 15.99 -11.11 10.26
N TYR A 76 16.98 -11.03 9.36
CA TYR A 76 17.99 -12.08 9.23
C TYR A 76 19.21 -11.78 10.11
N LYS A 77 19.43 -12.62 11.13
CA LYS A 77 20.61 -12.57 12.00
C LYS A 77 21.72 -13.42 11.41
N LYS A 78 22.67 -12.75 10.74
CA LYS A 78 23.79 -13.41 10.05
C LYS A 78 24.69 -14.25 10.96
N HIS A 79 24.95 -13.79 12.19
CA HIS A 79 25.83 -14.49 13.13
C HIS A 79 25.23 -15.85 13.53
N ASP A 80 23.91 -15.90 13.73
CA ASP A 80 23.20 -17.08 14.21
C ASP A 80 22.55 -17.88 13.05
N ASN A 81 22.68 -17.38 11.81
CA ASN A 81 22.03 -17.92 10.61
C ASN A 81 20.52 -18.18 10.81
N GLN A 82 19.84 -17.19 11.41
CA GLN A 82 18.48 -17.31 11.92
C GLN A 82 17.58 -16.20 11.38
N LEU A 83 16.34 -16.56 11.07
CA LEU A 83 15.27 -15.62 10.75
C LEU A 83 14.37 -15.45 11.97
N VAL A 84 14.11 -14.20 12.35
CA VAL A 84 13.28 -13.85 13.51
C VAL A 84 12.17 -12.93 13.06
N VAL A 85 10.92 -13.31 13.33
CA VAL A 85 9.75 -12.44 13.14
C VAL A 85 9.72 -11.43 14.28
N PHE A 86 9.72 -10.13 13.97
CA PHE A 86 9.70 -9.08 14.99
C PHE A 86 8.44 -8.23 14.97
N ALA A 87 7.71 -8.20 13.86
CA ALA A 87 6.42 -7.53 13.75
C ALA A 87 5.48 -8.21 12.75
N ASP A 88 4.17 -8.01 12.93
CA ASP A 88 3.11 -8.56 12.08
C ASP A 88 1.87 -7.63 12.05
N GLU A 89 0.93 -7.92 11.15
CA GLU A 89 -0.37 -7.22 11.10
C GLU A 89 -1.37 -7.80 12.11
N THR A 90 -2.31 -6.95 12.54
CA THR A 90 -3.39 -7.34 13.45
C THR A 90 -4.62 -7.86 12.73
N VAL A 91 -4.77 -7.52 11.45
CA VAL A 91 -5.93 -7.87 10.63
C VAL A 91 -5.50 -8.95 9.63
N PRO A 92 -6.19 -10.11 9.61
CA PRO A 92 -5.90 -11.13 8.62
C PRO A 92 -6.27 -10.62 7.22
N ARG A 93 -5.37 -10.82 6.25
CA ARG A 93 -5.59 -10.48 4.84
C ARG A 93 -5.19 -11.65 3.98
N TYR A 94 -6.00 -11.91 2.96
CA TYR A 94 -5.72 -12.95 1.99
C TYR A 94 -4.85 -12.39 0.87
N VAL A 95 -3.55 -12.27 1.15
CA VAL A 95 -2.61 -11.52 0.30
C VAL A 95 -2.50 -12.16 -1.09
N THR A 96 -2.51 -11.31 -2.11
CA THR A 96 -2.23 -11.68 -3.50
C THR A 96 -0.88 -11.13 -3.97
N SER A 97 -0.61 -9.87 -3.66
CA SER A 97 0.62 -9.17 -4.04
C SER A 97 1.00 -8.19 -2.94
N THR A 98 2.30 -8.00 -2.76
CA THR A 98 2.83 -6.92 -1.92
C THR A 98 3.76 -6.01 -2.69
N CYS A 99 4.05 -4.83 -2.15
CA CYS A 99 5.07 -3.95 -2.69
C CYS A 99 5.70 -3.14 -1.54
N ILE A 100 7.01 -3.28 -1.37
CA ILE A 100 7.78 -2.42 -0.45
C ILE A 100 7.80 -1.00 -1.02
N LEU A 101 7.23 -0.04 -0.28
CA LEU A 101 7.18 1.37 -0.67
C LEU A 101 8.39 2.16 -0.16
N ASP A 102 8.79 1.88 1.08
CA ASP A 102 9.99 2.37 1.75
C ASP A 102 10.47 1.34 2.77
N TYR A 103 11.47 1.65 3.59
CA TYR A 103 12.06 0.69 4.53
C TYR A 103 11.08 0.19 5.61
N ASP A 104 10.09 1.02 5.98
CA ASP A 104 9.13 0.75 7.05
C ASP A 104 7.71 0.43 6.52
N THR A 105 7.43 0.71 5.24
CA THR A 105 6.07 0.79 4.68
C THR A 105 5.88 -0.18 3.54
N VAL A 106 4.79 -0.93 3.60
CA VAL A 106 4.44 -1.97 2.62
C VAL A 106 3.00 -1.75 2.16
N ALA A 107 2.79 -1.82 0.85
CA ALA A 107 1.48 -1.94 0.25
C ALA A 107 1.10 -3.41 0.09
N ILE A 108 -0.14 -3.73 0.41
CA ILE A 108 -0.69 -5.08 0.43
C ILE A 108 -1.96 -5.09 -0.40
N ALA A 109 -2.05 -6.01 -1.35
CA ALA A 109 -3.26 -6.32 -2.09
C ALA A 109 -3.84 -7.64 -1.60
N ASP A 110 -5.17 -7.74 -1.58
CA ASP A 110 -5.86 -8.96 -1.17
C ASP A 110 -6.75 -9.56 -2.28
N LYS A 111 -7.11 -10.84 -2.08
CA LYS A 111 -7.97 -11.63 -2.99
C LYS A 111 -9.37 -11.03 -3.15
N PHE A 112 -9.81 -10.23 -2.19
CA PHE A 112 -11.15 -9.67 -2.22
C PHE A 112 -11.22 -8.33 -2.94
N GLY A 113 -10.07 -7.75 -3.30
CA GLY A 113 -9.97 -6.52 -4.07
C GLY A 113 -9.76 -5.27 -3.21
N SER A 114 -9.20 -5.42 -2.01
CA SER A 114 -8.73 -4.29 -1.20
C SER A 114 -7.24 -4.06 -1.39
N ILE A 115 -6.83 -2.79 -1.31
CA ILE A 115 -5.45 -2.37 -1.16
C ILE A 115 -5.31 -1.70 0.20
N ALA A 116 -4.32 -2.14 0.95
CA ALA A 116 -3.94 -1.62 2.25
C ALA A 116 -2.50 -1.12 2.23
N ILE A 117 -2.21 -0.09 3.02
CA ILE A 117 -0.83 0.34 3.30
C ILE A 117 -0.61 0.30 4.79
N VAL A 118 0.44 -0.41 5.17
CA VAL A 118 0.85 -0.58 6.56
C VAL A 118 2.28 -0.09 6.74
N ARG A 119 2.59 0.35 7.95
CA ARG A 119 3.90 0.88 8.31
C ARG A 119 4.34 0.39 9.68
N LEU A 120 5.61 0.07 9.83
CA LEU A 120 6.21 -0.20 11.13
C LEU A 120 6.23 1.05 12.02
N PRO A 121 5.90 0.94 13.32
CA PRO A 121 6.12 2.03 14.28
C PRO A 121 7.58 2.50 14.29
N LYS A 122 7.80 3.78 14.58
CA LYS A 122 9.14 4.40 14.56
C LYS A 122 10.09 3.82 15.61
N ASP A 123 9.54 3.29 16.69
CA ASP A 123 10.22 2.73 17.86
C ASP A 123 10.31 1.19 17.81
N VAL A 124 10.22 0.61 16.61
CA VAL A 124 10.29 -0.84 16.44
C VAL A 124 11.67 -1.40 16.82
N ILE A 125 11.67 -2.44 17.66
CA ILE A 125 12.84 -3.17 18.09
C ILE A 125 13.01 -4.39 17.19
N GLU A 126 13.99 -4.35 16.30
CA GLU A 126 14.24 -5.45 15.38
C GLU A 126 15.11 -6.57 15.99
N GLU A 127 15.92 -6.25 17.00
CA GLU A 127 16.80 -7.21 17.67
C GLU A 127 16.08 -7.91 18.82
N VAL A 128 15.07 -8.71 18.47
CA VAL A 128 14.40 -9.56 19.45
C VAL A 128 15.38 -10.67 19.86
N GLN A 129 15.95 -10.58 21.07
CA GLN A 129 16.78 -11.64 21.64
C GLN A 129 15.90 -12.66 22.35
N GLU A 130 15.89 -13.89 21.86
CA GLU A 130 15.34 -15.03 22.61
C GLU A 130 16.25 -15.26 23.83
N ASP A 131 15.70 -15.05 25.02
CA ASP A 131 16.45 -15.14 26.28
C ASP A 131 16.68 -16.62 26.66
N PRO A 132 17.93 -17.14 26.68
CA PRO A 132 18.20 -18.57 26.91
C PRO A 132 17.82 -19.05 28.32
N THR A 133 17.58 -18.11 29.24
CA THR A 133 17.24 -18.37 30.65
C THR A 133 15.72 -18.55 30.87
N GLY A 134 14.89 -18.27 29.88
CA GLY A 134 13.42 -18.39 29.96
C GLY A 134 12.74 -17.35 30.86
N VAL A 135 13.49 -16.44 31.50
CA VAL A 135 12.94 -15.46 32.45
C VAL A 135 12.21 -14.31 31.73
N LYS A 136 12.66 -13.90 30.54
CA LYS A 136 11.92 -12.95 29.67
C LYS A 136 10.81 -13.58 28.83
N ALA A 137 10.69 -14.92 28.79
CA ALA A 137 9.66 -15.62 28.01
C ALA A 137 8.22 -15.29 28.46
N LEU A 138 8.04 -14.68 29.64
CA LEU A 138 6.74 -14.17 30.09
C LEU A 138 6.30 -12.88 29.37
N TRP A 139 7.27 -12.04 28.94
CA TRP A 139 7.06 -10.79 28.20
C TRP A 139 7.18 -10.99 26.68
N ASP A 140 7.85 -12.06 26.26
CA ASP A 140 7.92 -12.53 24.88
C ASP A 140 6.69 -13.36 24.46
N ARG A 141 5.63 -13.33 25.28
CA ARG A 141 4.31 -13.82 24.87
C ARG A 141 3.81 -12.90 23.78
N GLY A 142 4.06 -13.33 22.55
CA GLY A 142 3.57 -12.73 21.33
C GLY A 142 2.22 -12.07 21.49
N ASN A 143 2.10 -10.82 21.03
CA ASN A 143 0.86 -10.08 21.18
C ASN A 143 -0.18 -10.66 20.21
N LEU A 144 -1.40 -10.93 20.68
CA LEU A 144 -2.47 -11.53 19.88
C LEU A 144 -2.09 -12.86 19.18
N ASN A 145 -1.35 -13.75 19.85
CA ASN A 145 -0.84 -15.01 19.27
C ASN A 145 0.11 -14.84 18.07
N GLY A 146 0.68 -13.65 17.88
CA GLY A 146 1.63 -13.35 16.79
C GLY A 146 2.90 -12.68 17.32
N ALA A 147 3.53 -11.81 16.53
CA ALA A 147 4.70 -11.07 16.99
C ALA A 147 4.36 -10.10 18.13
N SER A 148 5.37 -9.69 18.91
CA SER A 148 5.20 -8.74 20.02
C SER A 148 4.79 -7.34 19.54
N GLN A 149 5.27 -6.93 18.36
CA GLN A 149 5.04 -5.60 17.79
C GLN A 149 4.09 -5.68 16.59
N LYS A 150 3.21 -4.70 16.48
CA LYS A 150 2.19 -4.65 15.43
C LYS A 150 2.43 -3.48 14.50
N VAL A 151 2.15 -3.67 13.21
CA VAL A 151 2.21 -2.58 12.22
C VAL A 151 1.04 -1.61 12.41
N GLU A 152 1.27 -0.35 12.05
CA GLU A 152 0.27 0.69 11.97
C GLU A 152 -0.41 0.68 10.61
N TYR A 153 -1.72 0.91 10.62
CA TYR A 153 -2.53 0.97 9.43
C TYR A 153 -2.62 2.39 8.88
N LEU A 154 -2.06 2.66 7.69
CA LEU A 154 -2.00 4.01 7.12
C LEU A 154 -3.18 4.31 6.19
N ALA A 155 -3.45 3.40 5.26
CA ALA A 155 -4.46 3.59 4.23
C ALA A 155 -5.19 2.29 3.89
N ASN A 156 -6.43 2.43 3.45
CA ASN A 156 -7.27 1.36 2.95
C ASN A 156 -8.15 1.84 1.83
N PHE A 157 -8.31 1.01 0.82
CA PHE A 157 -9.21 1.28 -0.26
C PHE A 157 -9.73 -0.01 -0.90
N TYR A 158 -11.05 -0.09 -1.08
CA TYR A 158 -11.67 -1.18 -1.82
C TYR A 158 -11.77 -0.82 -3.30
N VAL A 159 -10.97 -1.51 -4.13
CA VAL A 159 -10.95 -1.34 -5.59
C VAL A 159 -12.23 -1.91 -6.21
N GLY A 160 -12.69 -3.07 -5.72
CA GLY A 160 -13.86 -3.77 -6.27
C GLY A 160 -13.52 -4.95 -7.18
N ASP A 161 -12.25 -5.16 -7.46
CA ASP A 161 -11.75 -6.27 -8.27
C ASP A 161 -10.46 -6.81 -7.65
N MET A 162 -10.19 -8.10 -7.82
CA MET A 162 -9.03 -8.75 -7.23
C MET A 162 -7.75 -8.17 -7.82
N VAL A 163 -6.93 -7.55 -6.98
CA VAL A 163 -5.65 -6.98 -7.37
C VAL A 163 -4.62 -8.10 -7.49
N THR A 164 -3.98 -8.20 -8.64
CA THR A 164 -3.04 -9.28 -9.00
C THR A 164 -1.59 -8.85 -8.86
N THR A 165 -1.28 -7.57 -9.10
CA THR A 165 0.08 -7.03 -8.95
C THR A 165 0.05 -5.64 -8.35
N LEU A 166 1.09 -5.34 -7.56
CA LEU A 166 1.41 -4.02 -7.04
C LEU A 166 2.85 -3.67 -7.43
N GLN A 167 3.06 -2.46 -7.95
CA GLN A 167 4.40 -1.99 -8.31
C GLN A 167 4.53 -0.49 -8.09
N LYS A 168 5.47 -0.09 -7.23
CA LYS A 168 5.91 1.29 -7.11
C LYS A 168 6.79 1.65 -8.32
N THR A 169 6.37 2.65 -9.09
CA THR A 169 7.12 3.10 -10.26
C THR A 169 6.69 4.51 -10.69
N SER A 170 7.54 5.18 -11.47
CA SER A 170 7.22 6.42 -12.14
C SER A 170 6.96 6.12 -13.63
N LEU A 171 5.75 6.45 -14.11
CA LEU A 171 5.38 6.21 -15.51
C LEU A 171 5.95 7.27 -16.46
N VAL A 172 6.13 8.49 -15.96
CA VAL A 172 6.60 9.64 -16.74
C VAL A 172 8.01 9.99 -16.26
N PRO A 173 9.00 10.14 -17.17
CA PRO A 173 10.34 10.55 -16.77
C PRO A 173 10.32 11.87 -15.99
N GLY A 174 10.82 11.84 -14.75
CA GLY A 174 10.86 13.01 -13.86
C GLY A 174 9.59 13.25 -13.03
N ALA A 175 8.58 12.38 -13.14
CA ALA A 175 7.43 12.38 -12.24
C ALA A 175 7.73 11.63 -10.94
N ASP A 176 6.96 11.97 -9.89
CA ASP A 176 7.03 11.25 -8.62
C ASP A 176 6.51 9.82 -8.75
N ASP A 177 7.08 8.94 -7.93
CA ASP A 177 6.66 7.55 -7.85
C ASP A 177 5.19 7.43 -7.42
N ALA A 178 4.47 6.55 -8.10
CA ALA A 178 3.13 6.14 -7.74
C ALA A 178 3.05 4.63 -7.59
N LEU A 179 2.02 4.15 -6.90
CA LEU A 179 1.78 2.73 -6.74
C LEU A 179 0.81 2.25 -7.83
N LEU A 180 1.36 1.64 -8.87
CA LEU A 180 0.60 1.00 -9.93
C LEU A 180 0.01 -0.32 -9.42
N TYR A 181 -1.21 -0.62 -9.80
CA TYR A 181 -1.83 -1.91 -9.56
C TYR A 181 -2.53 -2.43 -10.81
N THR A 182 -2.61 -3.76 -10.94
CA THR A 182 -3.43 -4.41 -11.97
C THR A 182 -4.41 -5.37 -11.32
N THR A 183 -5.54 -5.60 -11.99
CA THR A 183 -6.62 -6.46 -11.49
C THR A 183 -6.85 -7.66 -12.39
N ILE A 184 -7.51 -8.70 -11.87
CA ILE A 184 -7.84 -9.90 -12.64
C ILE A 184 -8.81 -9.61 -13.79
N GLY A 185 -9.70 -8.62 -13.65
CA GLY A 185 -10.59 -8.14 -14.70
C GLY A 185 -9.88 -7.35 -15.81
N GLY A 186 -8.55 -7.22 -15.76
CA GLY A 186 -7.75 -6.47 -16.73
C GLY A 186 -7.72 -4.96 -16.49
N GLY A 187 -8.22 -4.51 -15.33
CA GLY A 187 -8.10 -3.13 -14.90
C GLY A 187 -6.64 -2.80 -14.57
N VAL A 188 -6.23 -1.58 -14.93
CA VAL A 188 -4.95 -1.00 -14.52
C VAL A 188 -5.27 0.31 -13.85
N GLY A 189 -4.84 0.44 -12.61
CA GLY A 189 -5.03 1.65 -11.82
C GLY A 189 -3.77 2.06 -11.08
N MET A 190 -3.83 3.21 -10.43
CA MET A 190 -2.67 3.82 -9.82
C MET A 190 -3.07 4.65 -8.61
N LEU A 191 -2.47 4.34 -7.47
CA LEU A 191 -2.53 5.13 -6.25
C LEU A 191 -1.40 6.17 -6.27
N VAL A 192 -1.80 7.43 -6.44
CA VAL A 192 -0.89 8.59 -6.53
C VAL A 192 -0.71 9.25 -5.16
N PRO A 193 0.49 9.61 -4.72
CA PRO A 193 0.63 10.38 -3.49
C PRO A 193 0.30 11.87 -3.68
N PHE A 194 -0.37 12.48 -2.71
CA PHE A 194 -0.59 13.94 -2.72
C PHE A 194 0.66 14.70 -2.26
N LEU A 195 0.93 15.84 -2.88
CA LEU A 195 2.10 16.67 -2.54
C LEU A 195 1.90 17.43 -1.23
N SER A 196 0.67 17.85 -0.95
CA SER A 196 0.34 18.63 0.23
C SER A 196 -0.96 18.15 0.87
N ARG A 197 -1.11 18.50 2.16
CA ARG A 197 -2.36 18.25 2.89
C ARG A 197 -3.53 19.05 2.31
N ASP A 198 -3.28 20.29 1.90
CA ASP A 198 -4.31 21.15 1.31
C ASP A 198 -4.83 20.57 -0.01
N GLU A 199 -3.95 19.92 -0.80
CA GLU A 199 -4.36 19.21 -2.01
C GLU A 199 -5.25 18.01 -1.67
N PHE A 200 -4.87 17.20 -0.68
CA PHE A 200 -5.70 16.08 -0.20
C PHE A 200 -7.08 16.56 0.27
N GLU A 201 -7.14 17.60 1.12
CA GLU A 201 -8.39 18.16 1.64
C GLU A 201 -9.27 18.75 0.52
N PHE A 202 -8.65 19.35 -0.50
CA PHE A 202 -9.35 19.83 -1.69
C PHE A 202 -10.05 18.69 -2.44
N PHE A 203 -9.33 17.61 -2.79
CA PHE A 203 -9.92 16.48 -3.50
C PHE A 203 -10.93 15.70 -2.64
N GLN A 204 -10.67 15.57 -1.34
CA GLN A 204 -11.63 14.97 -0.41
C GLN A 204 -12.96 15.74 -0.37
N THR A 205 -12.90 17.08 -0.43
CA THR A 205 -14.10 17.91 -0.46
C THR A 205 -14.85 17.75 -1.78
N ILE A 206 -14.15 17.66 -2.92
CA ILE A 206 -14.77 17.38 -4.23
C ILE A 206 -15.48 16.04 -4.20
N GLU A 207 -14.80 14.99 -3.72
CA GLU A 207 -15.35 13.65 -3.60
C GLU A 207 -16.65 13.67 -2.78
N MET A 208 -16.68 14.38 -1.65
CA MET A 208 -17.89 14.54 -0.83
C MET A 208 -19.06 15.16 -1.61
N HIS A 209 -18.82 16.21 -2.40
CA HIS A 209 -19.86 16.81 -3.25
C HIS A 209 -20.31 15.86 -4.37
N MET A 210 -19.36 15.19 -5.02
CA MET A 210 -19.64 14.27 -6.12
C MET A 210 -20.46 13.06 -5.68
N ARG A 211 -20.30 12.59 -4.43
CA ARG A 211 -21.14 11.51 -3.87
C ARG A 211 -22.63 11.86 -3.85
N VAL A 212 -22.97 13.14 -3.70
CA VAL A 212 -24.36 13.62 -3.65
C VAL A 212 -24.87 13.96 -5.05
N GLU A 213 -24.06 14.66 -5.84
CA GLU A 213 -24.46 15.18 -7.15
C GLU A 213 -24.37 14.14 -8.28
N PHE A 214 -23.51 13.13 -8.12
CA PHE A 214 -23.33 12.04 -9.07
C PHE A 214 -23.31 10.69 -8.34
N PRO A 215 -24.45 10.27 -7.75
CA PRO A 215 -24.51 9.02 -7.01
C PRO A 215 -24.29 7.80 -7.94
N PRO A 216 -23.75 6.69 -7.43
CA PRO A 216 -23.54 5.49 -8.24
C PRO A 216 -24.83 4.99 -8.89
N LEU A 217 -24.75 4.66 -10.19
CA LEU A 217 -25.91 4.32 -11.03
C LEU A 217 -26.75 3.14 -10.51
N CYS A 218 -26.10 2.19 -9.85
CA CYS A 218 -26.75 1.00 -9.30
C CYS A 218 -27.39 1.23 -7.92
N GLY A 219 -27.49 2.48 -7.46
CA GLY A 219 -28.10 2.83 -6.17
C GLY A 219 -27.28 2.44 -4.95
N ARG A 220 -26.01 2.04 -5.14
CA ARG A 220 -25.11 1.72 -4.03
C ARG A 220 -24.53 2.99 -3.44
N ASP A 221 -24.43 3.08 -2.12
CA ASP A 221 -23.71 4.18 -1.48
C ASP A 221 -22.20 4.06 -1.77
N HIS A 222 -21.60 5.15 -2.23
CA HIS A 222 -20.21 5.19 -2.65
C HIS A 222 -19.24 4.91 -1.48
N LEU A 223 -19.47 5.53 -0.32
CA LEU A 223 -18.60 5.38 0.83
C LEU A 223 -18.68 3.95 1.38
N ALA A 224 -19.88 3.38 1.45
CA ALA A 224 -20.09 1.99 1.82
C ALA A 224 -19.47 1.01 0.81
N TYR A 225 -19.47 1.34 -0.48
CA TYR A 225 -18.77 0.55 -1.50
C TYR A 225 -17.26 0.58 -1.28
N ARG A 226 -16.63 1.76 -1.20
CA ARG A 226 -15.17 1.88 -0.98
C ARG A 226 -14.71 1.38 0.40
N SER A 227 -15.66 1.17 1.32
CA SER A 227 -15.45 0.63 2.67
C SER A 227 -15.96 -0.81 2.84
N TYR A 228 -15.99 -1.62 1.77
CA TYR A 228 -16.68 -2.92 1.77
C TYR A 228 -16.23 -3.87 2.89
N TYR A 229 -14.92 -4.10 3.02
CA TYR A 229 -14.35 -5.02 4.02
C TYR A 229 -13.75 -4.30 5.22
N ALA A 230 -13.15 -3.14 4.98
CA ALA A 230 -12.62 -2.26 6.01
C ALA A 230 -12.92 -0.80 5.63
N PRO A 231 -13.06 0.12 6.60
CA PRO A 231 -13.32 1.52 6.33
C PRO A 231 -12.25 2.12 5.41
N VAL A 232 -12.68 2.91 4.42
CA VAL A 232 -11.74 3.70 3.61
C VAL A 232 -10.94 4.63 4.53
N LYS A 233 -9.63 4.71 4.32
CA LYS A 233 -8.74 5.53 5.15
C LYS A 233 -7.67 6.19 4.29
N SER A 234 -7.54 7.50 4.39
CA SER A 234 -6.48 8.29 3.74
C SER A 234 -6.38 8.14 2.21
N VAL A 235 -7.49 7.79 1.53
CA VAL A 235 -7.59 7.65 0.07
C VAL A 235 -8.83 8.38 -0.44
N VAL A 236 -8.74 8.98 -1.62
CA VAL A 236 -9.84 9.71 -2.28
C VAL A 236 -10.18 8.99 -3.60
N ASP A 237 -11.46 8.77 -3.88
CA ASP A 237 -11.83 8.20 -5.18
C ASP A 237 -11.64 9.22 -6.32
N GLY A 238 -10.58 9.03 -7.10
CA GLY A 238 -10.23 9.87 -8.24
C GLY A 238 -11.19 9.71 -9.41
N ASP A 239 -11.68 8.49 -9.66
CA ASP A 239 -12.65 8.20 -10.72
C ASP A 239 -13.96 8.94 -10.49
N LEU A 240 -14.41 9.00 -9.23
CA LEU A 240 -15.58 9.79 -8.86
C LEU A 240 -15.31 11.30 -9.04
N CYS A 241 -14.10 11.77 -8.70
CA CYS A 241 -13.75 13.18 -8.86
C CYS A 241 -13.68 13.61 -10.34
N GLU A 242 -13.16 12.76 -11.23
CA GLU A 242 -13.08 13.06 -12.67
C GLU A 242 -14.46 13.19 -13.34
N GLN A 243 -15.48 12.55 -12.78
CA GLN A 243 -16.88 12.68 -13.23
C GLN A 243 -17.45 14.09 -13.03
N PHE A 244 -16.76 14.98 -12.29
CA PHE A 244 -17.11 16.40 -12.21
C PHE A 244 -17.26 17.04 -13.60
N SER A 245 -16.42 16.62 -14.56
CA SER A 245 -16.48 17.06 -15.96
C SER A 245 -17.80 16.73 -16.67
N MET A 246 -18.54 15.72 -16.19
CA MET A 246 -19.81 15.27 -16.77
C MET A 246 -21.04 16.00 -16.21
N LEU A 247 -20.87 16.75 -15.12
CA LEU A 247 -21.95 17.55 -14.53
C LEU A 247 -22.35 18.72 -15.45
N CYS A 248 -23.61 19.16 -15.34
CA CYS A 248 -24.04 20.36 -16.04
C CYS A 248 -23.33 21.61 -15.50
N ALA A 249 -23.21 22.65 -16.33
CA ALA A 249 -22.49 23.88 -15.97
C ALA A 249 -23.09 24.62 -14.75
N GLU A 250 -24.36 24.38 -14.42
CA GLU A 250 -24.98 24.89 -13.20
C GLU A 250 -24.42 24.20 -11.96
N LYS A 251 -24.45 22.86 -11.93
CA LYS A 251 -23.90 22.06 -10.83
C LYS A 251 -22.39 22.23 -10.65
N GLN A 252 -21.64 22.32 -11.75
CA GLN A 252 -20.21 22.63 -11.67
C GLN A 252 -19.95 23.98 -10.99
N ARG A 253 -20.77 25.01 -11.26
CA ARG A 253 -20.64 26.32 -10.61
C ARG A 253 -21.05 26.27 -9.14
N GLU A 254 -22.11 25.53 -8.81
CA GLU A 254 -22.58 25.34 -7.44
C GLU A 254 -21.48 24.71 -6.56
N ILE A 255 -20.90 23.60 -7.02
CA ILE A 255 -19.80 22.94 -6.31
C ILE A 255 -18.58 23.87 -6.25
N ALA A 256 -18.24 24.56 -7.34
CA ALA A 256 -17.08 25.45 -7.36
C ALA A 256 -17.19 26.64 -6.41
N HIS A 257 -18.42 27.07 -6.11
CA HIS A 257 -18.68 28.09 -5.09
C HIS A 257 -18.28 27.64 -3.68
N ALA A 258 -18.33 26.34 -3.38
CA ALA A 258 -17.85 25.82 -2.10
C ALA A 258 -16.32 26.00 -1.91
N PHE A 259 -15.59 26.20 -3.02
CA PHE A 259 -14.14 26.40 -3.03
C PHE A 259 -13.73 27.86 -3.23
N ASP A 260 -14.67 28.79 -3.39
CA ASP A 260 -14.40 30.18 -3.82
C ASP A 260 -13.51 30.24 -5.08
N ARG A 261 -13.74 29.32 -6.04
CA ARG A 261 -12.97 29.22 -7.29
C ARG A 261 -13.91 29.02 -8.49
N PRO A 262 -13.47 29.38 -9.71
CA PRO A 262 -14.24 29.03 -10.90
C PRO A 262 -14.17 27.53 -11.19
N ALA A 263 -15.21 26.95 -11.80
CA ALA A 263 -15.24 25.52 -12.17
C ALA A 263 -14.05 25.10 -13.06
N ALA A 264 -13.57 26.00 -13.92
CA ALA A 264 -12.37 25.77 -14.74
C ALA A 264 -11.10 25.52 -13.91
N PHE A 265 -11.00 26.09 -12.70
CA PHE A 265 -9.87 25.82 -11.80
C PHE A 265 -9.90 24.37 -11.30
N ILE A 266 -11.08 23.84 -10.97
CA ILE A 266 -11.26 22.46 -10.51
C ILE A 266 -10.90 21.48 -11.63
N LEU A 267 -11.43 21.71 -12.83
CA LEU A 267 -11.11 20.88 -14.02
C LEU A 267 -9.61 20.85 -14.31
N ARG A 268 -8.97 22.02 -14.27
CA ARG A 268 -7.51 22.12 -14.44
C ARG A 268 -6.77 21.36 -13.35
N LYS A 269 -7.20 21.46 -12.09
CA LYS A 269 -6.57 20.74 -10.97
C LYS A 269 -6.67 19.22 -11.11
N LEU A 270 -7.82 18.70 -11.56
CA LEU A 270 -8.00 17.28 -11.86
C LEU A 270 -7.04 16.83 -12.98
N GLU A 271 -6.97 17.59 -14.07
CA GLU A 271 -6.06 17.30 -15.18
C GLU A 271 -4.58 17.40 -14.79
N ASP A 272 -4.20 18.40 -14.00
CA ASP A 272 -2.84 18.59 -13.50
C ASP A 272 -2.41 17.41 -12.59
N LEU A 273 -3.32 16.81 -11.83
CA LEU A 273 -3.02 15.63 -11.02
C LEU A 273 -2.80 14.39 -11.91
N ARG A 274 -3.66 14.18 -12.90
CA ARG A 274 -3.54 13.06 -13.84
C ARG A 274 -2.24 13.17 -14.66
N THR A 275 -1.98 14.32 -15.26
CA THR A 275 -0.82 14.54 -16.15
C THR A 275 0.53 14.51 -15.44
N ARG A 276 0.57 14.76 -14.12
CA ARG A 276 1.78 14.63 -13.31
C ARG A 276 2.27 13.20 -13.18
N HIS A 277 1.36 12.22 -13.12
CA HIS A 277 1.71 10.83 -12.80
C HIS A 277 1.35 9.84 -13.92
N ALA A 278 0.48 10.22 -14.84
CA ALA A 278 -0.06 9.37 -15.90
C ALA A 278 -0.24 10.14 -17.22
N PHE A 279 -0.61 9.39 -18.27
CA PHE A 279 -0.80 9.87 -19.64
C PHE A 279 -2.28 10.11 -19.97
#